data_AF-A0A1G0LE14-F1
#
_entry.id   AF-A0A1G0LE14-F1
#
_cell.length_a   1.000
_cell.length_b   1.000
_cell.length_c   1.000
_cell.angle_alpha   90.00
_cell.angle_beta   90.00
_cell.angle_gamma   90.00
#
_symmetry.space_group_name_H-M   'P 1'
#
loop_
_entity.id
_entity.type
_entity.pdbx_description
1 polymer ?
#
loop_
_entity_poly.entity_id
_entity_poly.type
_entity_poly.pdbx_seq_one_letter_code
_entity_poly.pdbx_strand_id
1 'polypeptide(L)'
;MEELDDDHDNERRPLPMVLLGGLYLFFLMLTMSTFGHPYPLLGTILQGKAAEVMVLVDSIICLYLFLGLMKRQLLTWYLLLGYNIFEMVNTLVNLRFITVVELEKMVGQPVDPQGLIINNISVLVAIVLLTIFIYRHRQYFSNRSNFLF
;
A
#
# COMPACT_ATOMS: atom_id res chain seq x y z
N MET A 1 -41.97 25.62 8.77
CA MET A 1 -41.42 24.77 9.83
C MET A 1 -40.44 23.86 9.11
N GLU A 2 -39.15 24.18 9.23
CA GLU A 2 -38.05 23.33 8.79
C GLU A 2 -38.09 22.02 9.59
N GLU A 3 -38.29 20.91 8.91
CA GLU A 3 -37.75 19.62 9.34
C GLU A 3 -36.63 19.31 8.36
N LEU A 4 -35.41 19.68 8.76
CA LEU A 4 -34.18 19.26 8.10
C LEU A 4 -34.07 17.75 8.29
N ASP A 5 -34.17 17.02 7.18
CA ASP A 5 -33.75 15.63 7.01
C ASP A 5 -32.27 15.51 7.44
N ASP A 6 -32.04 15.23 8.72
CA ASP A 6 -30.70 15.01 9.30
C ASP A 6 -30.48 13.52 9.66
N ASP A 7 -31.04 12.62 8.84
CA ASP A 7 -30.98 11.16 9.05
C ASP A 7 -30.11 10.43 8.01
N HIS A 8 -29.18 11.14 7.35
CA HIS A 8 -28.30 10.59 6.31
C HIS A 8 -26.85 10.29 6.73
N ASP A 9 -26.51 10.40 8.02
CA ASP A 9 -25.10 10.23 8.48
C ASP A 9 -24.83 8.98 9.33
N ASN A 10 -25.82 8.10 9.53
CA ASN A 10 -25.69 6.88 10.35
C ASN A 10 -25.57 5.57 9.55
N GLU A 11 -25.12 5.62 8.29
CA GLU A 11 -24.68 4.40 7.60
C GLU A 11 -23.36 3.92 8.22
N ARG A 12 -23.49 3.06 9.24
CA ARG A 12 -22.37 2.30 9.84
C ARG A 12 -21.40 1.88 8.74
N ARG A 13 -20.14 2.27 8.88
CA ARG A 13 -19.12 1.96 7.87
C ARG A 13 -19.08 0.45 7.65
N PRO A 14 -19.19 -0.03 6.41
CA PRO A 14 -19.18 -1.45 6.13
C PRO A 14 -17.85 -2.02 6.61
N LEU A 15 -17.92 -3.13 7.35
CA LEU A 15 -16.76 -3.77 7.98
C LEU A 15 -15.58 -3.99 6.99
N PRO A 16 -15.80 -4.38 5.72
CA PRO A 16 -14.74 -4.43 4.70
C PRO A 16 -13.92 -3.14 4.55
N MET A 17 -14.56 -1.97 4.62
CA MET A 17 -13.87 -0.67 4.48
C MET A 17 -13.07 -0.32 5.73
N VAL A 18 -13.55 -0.70 6.91
CA VAL A 18 -12.81 -0.49 8.18
C VAL A 18 -11.56 -1.36 8.20
N LEU A 19 -11.68 -2.64 7.81
CA LEU A 19 -10.53 -3.54 7.69
C LEU A 19 -9.52 -3.04 6.66
N LEU A 20 -9.99 -2.57 5.51
CA LEU A 20 -9.13 -2.03 4.46
C LEU A 20 -8.40 -0.76 4.95
N GLY A 21 -9.11 0.15 5.62
CA GLY A 21 -8.50 1.31 6.25
C GLY A 21 -7.44 0.93 7.29
N GLY A 22 -7.74 -0.03 8.16
CA GLY A 22 -6.77 -0.55 9.14
C GLY A 22 -5.53 -1.17 8.48
N LEU A 23 -5.72 -1.92 7.40
CA LEU A 23 -4.61 -2.53 6.66
C LEU A 23 -3.70 -1.49 5.98
N TYR A 24 -4.26 -0.47 5.34
CA TYR A 24 -3.44 0.61 4.74
C TYR A 24 -2.78 1.49 5.79
N LEU A 25 -3.41 1.68 6.96
CA LEU A 25 -2.76 2.32 8.10
C LEU A 25 -1.58 1.48 8.62
N PHE A 26 -1.75 0.16 8.67
CA PHE A 26 -0.68 -0.75 9.04
C PHE A 26 0.47 -0.70 8.02
N PHE A 27 0.18 -0.67 6.72
CA PHE A 27 1.20 -0.49 5.69
C PHE A 27 1.92 0.84 5.82
N LEU A 28 1.21 1.94 6.09
CA LEU A 28 1.82 3.23 6.37
C LEU A 28 2.82 3.15 7.55
N MET A 29 2.42 2.48 8.64
CA MET A 29 3.30 2.29 9.79
C MET A 29 4.53 1.42 9.46
N LEU A 30 4.34 0.35 8.69
CA LEU A 30 5.44 -0.47 8.21
C LEU A 30 6.41 0.33 7.34
N THR A 31 5.91 1.06 6.33
CA THR A 31 6.75 1.91 5.47
C THR A 31 7.52 2.92 6.32
N MET A 32 6.86 3.62 7.25
CA MET A 32 7.53 4.57 8.15
C MET A 32 8.59 3.91 9.04
N SER A 33 8.37 2.67 9.49
CA SER A 33 9.36 1.93 10.29
C SER A 33 10.63 1.58 9.51
N THR A 34 10.57 1.57 8.17
CA THR A 34 11.73 1.34 7.30
C THR A 34 12.52 2.60 6.99
N PHE A 35 12.19 3.74 7.61
CA PHE A 35 12.93 4.98 7.40
C PHE A 35 14.40 4.84 7.81
N GLY A 36 15.31 5.23 6.91
CA GLY A 36 16.76 5.06 7.10
C GLY A 36 17.31 3.69 6.70
N HIS A 37 16.46 2.75 6.27
CA HIS A 37 16.89 1.48 5.70
C HIS A 37 16.99 1.54 4.17
N PRO A 38 17.75 0.63 3.53
CA PRO A 38 17.82 0.55 2.07
C PRO A 38 16.44 0.28 1.48
N TYR A 39 16.10 1.00 0.41
CA TYR A 39 14.77 0.91 -0.22
C TYR A 39 14.89 0.22 -1.59
N PRO A 40 14.28 -0.96 -1.79
CA PRO A 40 14.36 -1.69 -3.07
C PRO A 40 13.32 -1.14 -4.07
N LEU A 41 13.81 -0.56 -5.16
CA LEU A 41 13.01 0.00 -6.23
C LEU A 41 13.44 -0.56 -7.59
N LEU A 42 12.52 -1.24 -8.27
CA LEU A 42 12.64 -1.72 -9.65
C LEU A 42 13.97 -2.43 -9.94
N GLY A 43 14.41 -3.30 -9.03
CA GLY A 43 15.63 -4.09 -9.18
C GLY A 43 16.90 -3.38 -8.71
N THR A 44 16.78 -2.16 -8.19
CA THR A 44 17.90 -1.40 -7.63
C THR A 44 17.66 -1.12 -6.15
N ILE A 45 18.71 -1.20 -5.32
CA ILE A 45 18.60 -0.85 -3.90
C ILE A 45 19.11 0.58 -3.74
N LEU A 46 18.19 1.47 -3.38
CA LEU A 46 18.51 2.85 -3.06
C LEU A 46 19.06 2.93 -1.62
N GLN A 47 20.02 3.82 -1.42
CA GLN A 47 20.67 4.04 -0.12
C GLN A 47 20.77 5.52 0.23
N GLY A 48 20.96 5.82 1.51
CA GLY A 48 21.10 7.16 2.04
C GLY A 48 19.87 8.03 1.75
N LYS A 49 20.10 9.29 1.38
CA LYS A 49 19.02 10.26 1.15
C LYS A 49 18.00 9.83 0.08
N ALA A 50 18.43 9.09 -0.95
CA ALA A 50 17.52 8.63 -1.99
C ALA A 50 16.50 7.62 -1.43
N ALA A 51 16.93 6.71 -0.55
CA ALA A 51 16.04 5.77 0.12
C ALA A 51 15.07 6.48 1.06
N GLU A 52 15.56 7.43 1.87
CA GLU A 52 14.71 8.22 2.78
C GLU A 52 13.61 8.98 2.03
N VAL A 53 13.95 9.61 0.89
CA VAL A 53 12.99 10.32 0.05
C VAL A 53 11.94 9.35 -0.50
N MET A 54 12.33 8.16 -0.94
CA MET A 54 11.37 7.17 -1.45
C MET A 54 10.43 6.65 -0.36
N VAL A 55 10.95 6.34 0.83
CA VAL A 55 10.12 5.95 1.99
C VAL A 55 9.11 7.06 2.34
N LEU A 56 9.53 8.33 2.27
CA LEU A 56 8.65 9.46 2.53
C LEU A 56 7.57 9.61 1.45
N VAL A 57 7.93 9.49 0.16
CA VAL A 57 6.98 9.51 -0.95
C VAL A 57 5.95 8.38 -0.80
N ASP A 58 6.42 7.17 -0.53
CA ASP A 58 5.57 6.00 -0.34
C ASP A 58 4.61 6.17 0.84
N SER A 59 5.11 6.72 1.94
CA SER A 59 4.30 7.05 3.10
C SER A 59 3.23 8.10 2.81
N ILE A 60 3.55 9.13 1.99
CA ILE A 60 2.55 10.12 1.56
C ILE A 60 1.47 9.45 0.70
N ILE A 61 1.86 8.55 -0.21
CA ILE A 61 0.91 7.80 -1.04
C ILE A 61 0.00 6.93 -0.15
N CYS A 62 0.57 6.17 0.79
CA CYS A 62 -0.20 5.36 1.73
C CYS A 62 -1.15 6.20 2.58
N LEU A 63 -0.71 7.36 3.07
CA LEU A 63 -1.56 8.29 3.80
C LEU A 63 -2.71 8.81 2.93
N TYR A 64 -2.43 9.17 1.68
CA TYR A 64 -3.44 9.62 0.73
C TYR A 64 -4.48 8.52 0.46
N LEU A 65 -4.04 7.29 0.24
CA LEU A 65 -4.91 6.13 0.04
C LEU A 65 -5.77 5.86 1.28
N PHE A 66 -5.20 5.94 2.48
CA PHE A 66 -5.92 5.81 3.74
C PHE A 66 -7.00 6.89 3.90
N LEU A 67 -6.66 8.16 3.69
CA LEU A 67 -7.63 9.25 3.76
C LEU A 67 -8.74 9.12 2.70
N GLY A 68 -8.37 8.72 1.49
CA GLY A 68 -9.30 8.45 0.39
C GLY A 68 -10.26 7.30 0.70
N LEU A 69 -9.78 6.25 1.37
CA LEU A 69 -10.60 5.14 1.87
C LEU A 69 -11.61 5.62 2.92
N MET A 70 -11.15 6.46 3.85
CA MET A 70 -12.02 7.05 4.89
C MET A 70 -13.13 7.92 4.29
N LYS A 71 -12.90 8.52 3.12
CA LYS A 71 -13.86 9.32 2.34
C LYS A 71 -14.62 8.51 1.28
N ARG A 72 -14.35 7.20 1.13
CA ARG A 72 -14.96 6.29 0.14
C ARG A 72 -14.93 6.80 -1.31
N GLN A 73 -13.83 7.45 -1.72
CA GLN A 73 -13.76 8.11 -3.04
C GLN A 73 -13.50 7.13 -4.19
N LEU A 74 -14.18 7.33 -5.31
CA LEU A 74 -14.02 6.48 -6.49
C LEU A 74 -12.62 6.61 -7.12
N LEU A 75 -12.01 7.80 -7.04
CA LEU A 75 -10.60 7.98 -7.45
C LEU A 75 -9.65 7.13 -6.60
N THR A 76 -9.90 7.03 -5.29
CA THR A 76 -9.10 6.19 -4.41
C THR A 76 -9.17 4.73 -4.81
N TRP A 77 -10.32 4.25 -5.28
CA TRP A 77 -10.41 2.88 -5.80
C TRP A 77 -9.43 2.62 -6.96
N TYR A 78 -9.34 3.54 -7.93
CA TYR A 78 -8.37 3.44 -9.02
C TYR A 78 -6.93 3.52 -8.52
N LEU A 79 -6.65 4.43 -7.58
CA LEU A 79 -5.31 4.59 -7.01
C LEU A 79 -4.87 3.37 -6.19
N LEU A 80 -5.78 2.75 -5.44
CA LEU A 80 -5.51 1.51 -4.71
C LEU A 80 -5.13 0.37 -5.66
N LEU A 81 -5.84 0.23 -6.78
CA LEU A 81 -5.51 -0.77 -7.79
C LEU A 81 -4.17 -0.46 -8.45
N GLY A 82 -3.95 0.79 -8.85
CA GLY A 82 -2.69 1.21 -9.48
C GLY A 82 -1.49 1.04 -8.56
N TYR A 83 -1.62 1.43 -7.29
CA TYR A 83 -0.60 1.27 -6.27
C TYR A 83 -0.29 -0.21 -6.02
N ASN A 84 -1.30 -1.06 -5.85
CA ASN A 84 -1.07 -2.49 -5.65
C ASN A 84 -0.43 -3.16 -6.87
N ILE A 85 -0.78 -2.75 -8.10
CA ILE A 85 -0.12 -3.23 -9.32
C ILE A 85 1.33 -2.77 -9.35
N PHE A 86 1.60 -1.51 -9.00
CA PHE A 86 2.96 -0.99 -8.91
C PHE A 86 3.79 -1.80 -7.90
N GLU A 87 3.28 -2.03 -6.69
CA GLU A 87 3.94 -2.84 -5.66
C GLU A 87 4.21 -4.28 -6.12
N MET A 88 3.24 -4.89 -6.83
CA MET A 88 3.40 -6.21 -7.42
C MET A 88 4.53 -6.25 -8.46
N VAL A 89 4.54 -5.27 -9.39
CA VAL A 89 5.60 -5.16 -10.40
C VAL A 89 6.95 -4.89 -9.74
N ASN A 90 7.00 -3.99 -8.75
CA ASN A 90 8.20 -3.67 -8.00
C ASN A 90 8.77 -4.94 -7.32
N THR A 91 7.92 -5.71 -6.65
CA THR A 91 8.31 -6.95 -5.98
C THR A 91 8.80 -8.02 -6.96
N LEU A 92 8.14 -8.18 -8.12
CA LEU A 92 8.58 -9.11 -9.17
C LEU A 92 9.93 -8.72 -9.77
N VAL A 93 10.12 -7.44 -10.05
CA VAL A 93 11.38 -6.91 -10.60
C VAL A 93 12.48 -7.06 -9.54
N ASN A 94 12.22 -6.69 -8.29
CA ASN A 94 13.15 -6.86 -7.18
C ASN A 94 13.57 -8.33 -7.01
N LEU A 95 12.63 -9.27 -7.04
CA LEU A 95 12.92 -10.70 -6.95
C LEU A 95 13.80 -11.20 -8.11
N ARG A 96 13.66 -10.61 -9.30
CA ARG A 96 14.41 -11.02 -10.49
C ARG A 96 15.82 -10.43 -10.56
N PHE A 97 15.97 -9.18 -10.13
CA PHE A 97 17.20 -8.40 -10.35
C PHE A 97 18.07 -8.25 -9.11
N ILE A 98 17.49 -8.26 -7.91
CA ILE A 98 18.27 -8.14 -6.67
C ILE A 98 18.82 -9.51 -6.30
N THR A 99 20.14 -9.62 -6.29
CA THR A 99 20.79 -10.88 -5.91
C THR A 99 20.94 -10.99 -4.40
N VAL A 100 20.89 -12.22 -3.89
CA VAL A 100 21.09 -12.51 -2.44
C VAL A 100 22.46 -12.00 -1.98
N VAL A 101 23.48 -12.10 -2.84
CA VAL A 101 24.84 -11.61 -2.57
C VAL A 101 24.90 -10.09 -2.39
N GLU A 102 24.11 -9.33 -3.16
CA GLU A 102 23.99 -7.88 -2.97
C GLU A 102 23.25 -7.55 -1.68
N LEU A 103 22.20 -8.31 -1.34
CA LEU A 103 21.46 -8.14 -0.09
C LEU A 103 22.35 -8.40 1.13
N GLU A 104 23.13 -9.48 1.12
CA GLU A 104 24.06 -9.85 2.19
C GLU A 104 25.12 -8.77 2.42
N LYS A 105 25.68 -8.22 1.34
CA LYS A 105 26.65 -7.13 1.41
C LYS A 105 26.07 -5.86 2.04
N MET A 106 24.77 -5.61 1.86
CA MET A 106 24.11 -4.42 2.38
C MET A 106 23.60 -4.58 3.81
N VAL A 107 23.04 -5.75 4.13
CA VAL A 107 22.52 -6.04 5.47
C VAL A 107 23.65 -6.41 6.44
N GLY A 108 24.80 -6.82 5.92
CA GLY A 108 25.96 -7.23 6.73
C GLY A 108 25.75 -8.55 7.48
N GLN A 109 24.74 -9.32 7.07
CA GLN A 109 24.36 -10.61 7.65
C GLN A 109 24.05 -11.61 6.53
N PRO A 110 24.28 -12.90 6.75
CA PRO A 110 23.88 -13.93 5.80
C PRO A 110 22.35 -13.92 5.63
N VAL A 111 21.90 -13.96 4.39
CA VAL A 111 20.48 -13.92 4.04
C VAL A 111 20.09 -15.30 3.54
N ASP A 112 19.08 -15.91 4.15
CA ASP A 112 18.55 -17.18 3.65
C ASP A 112 17.86 -16.97 2.28
N PRO A 113 18.42 -17.50 1.18
CA PRO A 113 17.85 -17.32 -0.15
C PRO A 113 16.46 -17.95 -0.28
N GLN A 114 16.20 -19.05 0.42
CA GLN A 114 14.89 -19.71 0.38
C GLN A 114 13.85 -18.89 1.15
N GLY A 115 14.19 -18.45 2.35
CA GLY A 115 13.36 -17.54 3.16
C GLY A 115 13.03 -16.24 2.43
N LEU A 116 14.00 -15.64 1.72
CA LEU A 116 13.77 -14.42 0.93
C LEU A 116 12.74 -14.64 -0.18
N ILE A 117 12.87 -15.75 -0.93
CA ILE A 117 11.92 -16.09 -2.01
C ILE A 117 10.52 -16.33 -1.43
N ILE A 118 10.41 -17.11 -0.36
CA ILE A 118 9.13 -17.41 0.29
C ILE A 118 8.45 -16.13 0.79
N ASN A 119 9.21 -15.23 1.41
CA ASN A 119 8.68 -13.95 1.89
C ASN A 119 8.15 -13.09 0.72
N ASN A 120 8.94 -12.92 -0.34
CA ASN A 120 8.51 -12.15 -1.52
C ASN A 120 7.29 -12.76 -2.21
N ILE A 121 7.22 -14.09 -2.34
CA ILE A 121 6.03 -14.78 -2.88
C ILE A 121 4.83 -14.55 -1.98
N SER A 122 5.00 -14.62 -0.66
CA SER A 122 3.91 -14.38 0.31
C SER A 122 3.37 -12.95 0.19
N VAL A 123 4.25 -11.96 0.05
CA VAL A 123 3.88 -10.55 -0.19
C VAL A 123 3.14 -10.41 -1.51
N LEU A 124 3.63 -11.01 -2.60
CA LEU A 124 2.94 -10.99 -3.90
C LEU A 124 1.53 -11.58 -3.83
N VAL A 125 1.38 -12.73 -3.17
CA VAL A 125 0.07 -13.37 -2.97
C VAL A 125 -0.85 -12.47 -2.15
N ALA A 126 -0.35 -11.85 -1.07
CA ALA A 126 -1.11 -10.91 -0.27
C ALA A 126 -1.59 -9.69 -1.09
N ILE A 127 -0.72 -9.10 -1.92
CA ILE A 127 -1.07 -7.98 -2.79
C ILE A 127 -2.11 -8.39 -3.84
N VAL A 128 -1.99 -9.58 -4.44
CA VAL A 128 -2.98 -10.10 -5.40
C VAL A 128 -4.34 -10.27 -4.73
N LEU A 129 -4.39 -10.92 -3.56
CA LEU A 129 -5.63 -11.12 -2.80
C LEU A 129 -6.25 -9.77 -2.40
N LEU A 130 -5.44 -8.82 -1.96
CA LEU A 130 -5.88 -7.47 -1.63
C LEU A 130 -6.44 -6.74 -2.85
N THR A 131 -5.78 -6.86 -4.00
CA THR A 131 -6.24 -6.26 -5.27
C THR A 131 -7.59 -6.83 -5.70
N ILE A 132 -7.75 -8.16 -5.64
CA ILE A 132 -9.03 -8.82 -5.94
C ILE A 132 -10.11 -8.38 -4.95
N PHE A 133 -9.77 -8.29 -3.66
CA PHE A 133 -10.69 -7.84 -2.63
C PHE A 133 -11.19 -6.41 -2.90
N ILE A 134 -10.28 -5.47 -3.18
CA ILE A 134 -10.59 -4.08 -3.50
C ILE A 134 -11.42 -3.99 -4.78
N TYR A 135 -11.06 -4.75 -5.82
CA TYR A 135 -11.80 -4.79 -7.08
C TYR A 135 -13.25 -5.25 -6.87
N ARG A 136 -13.45 -6.32 -6.10
CA ARG A 136 -14.78 -6.86 -5.79
C ARG A 136 -15.64 -5.93 -4.93
N HIS A 137 -15.00 -5.09 -4.11
CA HIS A 137 -15.65 -4.14 -3.21
C HIS A 137 -15.84 -2.74 -3.83
N ARG A 138 -15.72 -2.61 -5.17
CA ARG A 138 -15.94 -1.34 -5.90
C ARG A 138 -17.21 -0.60 -5.51
N GLN A 139 -18.30 -1.32 -5.25
CA GLN A 139 -19.60 -0.76 -4.89
C GLN A 139 -19.60 0.13 -3.63
N TYR A 140 -18.60 -0.01 -2.75
CA TYR A 140 -18.46 0.80 -1.55
C TYR A 140 -17.79 2.16 -1.80
N PHE A 141 -17.24 2.37 -2.99
CA PHE A 141 -16.66 3.64 -3.40
C PHE A 141 -17.72 4.42 -4.20
N SER A 142 -18.14 5.57 -3.68
CA SER A 142 -19.21 6.38 -4.27
C SER A 142 -18.67 7.75 -4.69
N ASN A 143 -19.17 8.24 -5.82
CA ASN A 143 -18.70 9.50 -6.42
C ASN A 143 -19.42 10.72 -5.83
N ARG A 144 -19.52 10.82 -4.50
CA ARG A 144 -20.13 12.00 -3.85
C ARG A 144 -19.23 13.24 -3.99
N SER A 145 -17.93 13.05 -4.23
CA SER A 145 -16.97 14.07 -4.68
C SER A 145 -15.82 13.40 -5.47
N ASN A 146 -15.45 13.95 -6.63
CA ASN A 146 -14.32 13.45 -7.46
C ASN A 146 -12.94 13.75 -6.83
N PHE A 147 -12.86 14.67 -5.86
CA PHE A 147 -11.59 15.15 -5.29
C PHE A 147 -11.57 15.06 -3.76
N LEU A 148 -10.37 14.90 -3.19
CA LEU A 148 -10.12 14.89 -1.74
C LEU A 148 -10.39 16.25 -1.08
N PHE A 149 -10.55 17.29 -1.90
CA PHE A 149 -10.93 18.66 -1.58
C PHE A 149 -12.03 19.13 -2.54
#